data_AF-A0A2P1PVM1-F1
#
_entry.id   AF-A0A2P1PVM1-F1
#
_cell.length_a   1.000
_cell.length_b   1.000
_cell.length_c   1.000
_cell.angle_alpha   90.00
_cell.angle_beta   90.00
_cell.angle_gamma   90.00
#
_symmetry.space_group_name_H-M   'P 1'
#
loop_
_entity.id
_entity.type
_entity.pdbx_description
1 polymer ?
#
loop_
_entity_poly.entity_id
_entity_poly.type
_entity_poly.pdbx_seq_one_letter_code
_entity_poly.pdbx_strand_id
1 'polypeptide(L)'
;MLSTRNLLAVLLYSMSLPLLASCPVPPASAPNLPNPLEAGPGTIWPKAADAPMAWPAPGKSEDWMGMPAGDPEVPALAGIMTIYTLPVGSGNCQMMLCPNQNRMIMFDCGSTGLGNLGWNRADVGQFIATQINDQTQIAVSISHPDADHSNYLPDVLAGRPISTIVMSRQPGDYPAAVRDWMANLQAQGTGLLYTGGIYRSHAPEPSLSCYAPDAHGGWNIDVPGYIVMMNAGATANDASMVIAQQYAGFQALFTGDMTGATEQQVNPVAPVALAGTRVITGAHHGAVSHGSNSQIWADANQASLVMFSSGTRFMHPRCPAVGVYWPYLFTDAAPHQFQCGNNGQWQVVNTQNAAFVTNNNGLIRVRVANNGQWDYASQFNGLAYLNAIELEAMKRANLGNPPDTGDCTALGAP
;
A
#
# COMPACT_ATOMS: atom_id res chain seq x y z
N MET A 1 -33.02 -51.85 -55.93
CA MET A 1 -31.84 -52.56 -55.40
C MET A 1 -31.90 -52.39 -53.88
N LEU A 2 -32.38 -53.40 -53.12
CA LEU A 2 -31.56 -54.36 -52.35
C LEU A 2 -30.46 -53.62 -51.55
N SER A 3 -30.28 -53.75 -50.23
CA SER A 3 -30.77 -54.68 -49.21
C SER A 3 -30.17 -54.23 -47.87
N THR A 4 -30.97 -54.29 -46.80
CA THR A 4 -30.74 -54.76 -45.40
C THR A 4 -29.29 -55.00 -44.90
N ARG A 5 -28.87 -54.98 -43.62
CA ARG A 5 -29.42 -54.82 -42.26
C ARG A 5 -28.26 -55.08 -41.26
N ASN A 6 -28.41 -54.60 -40.02
CA ASN A 6 -28.11 -55.27 -38.73
C ASN A 6 -26.76 -55.12 -37.96
N LEU A 7 -26.94 -54.59 -36.72
CA LEU A 7 -26.54 -55.09 -35.36
C LEU A 7 -25.05 -55.32 -35.00
N LEU A 8 -24.57 -55.34 -33.74
CA LEU A 8 -24.91 -54.85 -32.38
C LEU A 8 -23.95 -55.62 -31.43
N ALA A 9 -23.25 -54.97 -30.49
CA ALA A 9 -22.66 -55.51 -29.23
C ALA A 9 -21.80 -54.38 -28.61
N VAL A 10 -22.00 -53.78 -27.43
CA VAL A 10 -22.24 -54.25 -26.04
C VAL A 10 -21.10 -55.12 -25.48
N LEU A 11 -20.26 -54.52 -24.64
CA LEU A 11 -19.62 -55.21 -23.51
C LEU A 11 -19.41 -54.24 -22.33
N LEU A 12 -20.20 -54.47 -21.29
CA LEU A 12 -20.00 -54.03 -19.91
C LEU A 12 -18.98 -54.97 -19.25
N TYR A 13 -18.09 -54.44 -18.40
CA TYR A 13 -17.55 -55.21 -17.28
C TYR A 13 -17.43 -54.32 -16.05
N SER A 14 -17.91 -54.86 -14.94
CA SER A 14 -18.12 -54.22 -13.65
C SER A 14 -17.26 -54.87 -12.57
N MET A 15 -17.07 -54.12 -11.48
CA MET A 15 -16.73 -54.52 -10.10
C MET A 15 -15.25 -54.72 -9.74
N SER A 16 -14.73 -53.88 -8.83
CA SER A 16 -14.65 -54.22 -7.40
C SER A 16 -14.02 -53.09 -6.57
N LEU A 17 -14.68 -52.71 -5.47
CA LEU A 17 -14.11 -52.01 -4.30
C LEU A 17 -13.38 -53.04 -3.42
N PRO A 18 -12.38 -52.61 -2.63
CA PRO A 18 -12.58 -52.72 -1.18
C PRO A 18 -11.96 -51.61 -0.30
N LEU A 19 -12.71 -51.32 0.77
CA LEU A 19 -12.34 -51.21 2.19
C LEU A 19 -11.33 -50.15 2.71
N LEU A 20 -11.86 -49.41 3.68
CA LEU A 20 -11.23 -48.66 4.77
C LEU A 20 -10.04 -49.38 5.42
N ALA A 21 -8.98 -48.62 5.71
CA ALA A 21 -8.02 -48.95 6.76
C ALA A 21 -7.56 -47.66 7.49
N SER A 22 -7.66 -47.74 8.80
CA SER A 22 -7.39 -46.76 9.84
C SER A 22 -5.90 -46.48 10.10
N CYS A 23 -5.62 -45.30 10.68
CA CYS A 23 -4.31 -44.78 11.08
C CYS A 23 -3.52 -45.68 12.07
N PRO A 24 -2.19 -45.45 12.17
CA PRO A 24 -1.44 -45.55 13.41
C PRO A 24 -0.99 -44.16 13.93
N VAL A 25 -1.24 -43.91 15.21
CA VAL A 25 -0.56 -42.93 16.09
C VAL A 25 0.52 -43.69 16.87
N PRO A 26 1.77 -43.19 17.02
CA PRO A 26 2.29 -42.82 18.36
C PRO A 26 3.51 -41.85 18.35
N PRO A 27 4.12 -41.47 19.50
CA PRO A 27 3.61 -41.24 20.85
C PRO A 27 3.90 -39.82 21.37
N ALA A 28 3.29 -39.46 22.51
CA ALA A 28 3.60 -38.30 23.32
C ALA A 28 4.80 -38.57 24.26
N SER A 29 5.75 -37.63 24.36
CA SER A 29 6.36 -37.17 25.63
C SER A 29 7.36 -36.01 25.40
N ALA A 30 7.28 -35.01 26.27
CA ALA A 30 7.90 -33.67 26.21
C ALA A 30 9.34 -33.62 26.79
N PRO A 31 9.97 -32.43 26.82
CA PRO A 31 9.98 -31.73 28.10
C PRO A 31 9.56 -30.25 28.04
N ASN A 32 8.95 -29.83 29.15
CA ASN A 32 8.48 -28.48 29.48
C ASN A 32 9.58 -27.41 29.48
N LEU A 33 9.26 -26.23 28.96
CA LEU A 33 9.80 -24.93 29.41
C LEU A 33 8.70 -23.83 29.26
N PRO A 34 8.77 -22.74 30.05
CA PRO A 34 7.61 -22.12 30.69
C PRO A 34 6.76 -21.21 29.77
N ASN A 35 5.49 -21.11 30.15
CA ASN A 35 4.45 -20.26 29.58
C ASN A 35 4.88 -18.79 29.42
N PRO A 36 4.44 -18.15 28.33
CA PRO A 36 3.72 -16.89 28.48
C PRO A 36 2.36 -16.94 27.78
N LEU A 37 1.32 -16.78 28.61
CA LEU A 37 0.00 -16.18 28.40
C LEU A 37 -0.74 -16.46 27.07
N GLU A 38 -1.84 -17.18 27.22
CA GLU A 38 -2.84 -17.51 26.20
C GLU A 38 -3.43 -16.26 25.53
N ALA A 39 -3.48 -16.27 24.19
CA ALA A 39 -4.30 -15.36 23.38
C ALA A 39 -5.41 -16.18 22.70
N GLY A 40 -6.65 -15.68 22.76
CA GLY A 40 -7.87 -16.33 22.27
C GLY A 40 -7.99 -16.43 20.73
N PRO A 41 -9.09 -17.01 20.22
CA PRO A 41 -9.18 -17.48 18.84
C PRO A 41 -9.56 -16.37 17.87
N GLY A 42 -8.57 -15.90 17.10
CA GLY A 42 -8.70 -15.04 15.92
C GLY A 42 -7.31 -14.94 15.30
N THR A 43 -7.17 -15.13 13.98
CA THR A 43 -5.93 -15.47 13.26
C THR A 43 -4.73 -14.59 13.67
N ILE A 44 -3.96 -15.09 14.63
CA ILE A 44 -2.68 -14.56 15.03
C ILE A 44 -1.74 -14.77 13.86
N TRP A 45 -0.94 -13.76 13.48
CA TRP A 45 0.26 -13.97 12.68
C TRP A 45 0.90 -15.29 13.11
N PRO A 46 1.03 -16.30 12.23
CA PRO A 46 1.54 -17.60 12.65
C PRO A 46 2.86 -17.36 13.36
N LYS A 47 2.92 -17.79 14.62
CA LYS A 47 4.12 -17.74 15.46
C LYS A 47 5.27 -18.16 14.56
N ALA A 48 6.28 -17.30 14.37
CA ALA A 48 7.36 -17.55 13.43
C ALA A 48 7.98 -18.91 13.73
N ALA A 49 7.53 -19.92 12.99
CA ALA A 49 8.24 -21.16 12.83
C ALA A 49 9.24 -20.88 11.73
N ASP A 50 10.48 -21.28 11.93
CA ASP A 50 11.57 -21.23 10.94
C ASP A 50 11.32 -22.17 9.75
N ALA A 51 10.08 -22.29 9.29
CA ALA A 51 9.66 -23.05 8.13
C ALA A 51 8.98 -22.08 7.15
N PRO A 52 9.41 -22.04 5.88
CA PRO A 52 8.69 -21.29 4.85
C PRO A 52 7.26 -21.82 4.81
N MET A 53 6.31 -20.95 5.12
CA MET A 53 4.89 -21.28 5.02
C MET A 53 4.63 -21.66 3.56
N ALA A 54 4.22 -22.91 3.33
CA ALA A 54 3.78 -23.35 2.02
C ALA A 54 2.54 -22.54 1.64
N TRP A 55 2.69 -21.70 0.63
CA TRP A 55 1.65 -20.84 0.07
C TRP A 55 0.44 -21.66 -0.39
N PRO A 56 -0.79 -21.10 -0.36
CA PRO A 56 -1.82 -21.60 -1.27
C PRO A 56 -1.29 -21.47 -2.70
N ALA A 57 -1.29 -22.59 -3.42
CA ALA A 57 -0.80 -22.63 -4.80
C ALA A 57 -1.55 -21.57 -5.63
N PRO A 58 -0.84 -20.76 -6.44
CA PRO A 58 -1.50 -19.96 -7.46
C PRO A 58 -2.36 -20.90 -8.31
N GLY A 59 -3.59 -20.49 -8.59
CA GLY A 59 -4.53 -21.26 -9.42
C GLY A 59 -3.88 -21.71 -10.72
N LYS A 60 -4.29 -22.88 -11.22
CA LYS A 60 -3.66 -23.55 -12.36
C LYS A 60 -3.47 -22.62 -13.56
N SER A 61 -2.28 -22.73 -14.15
CA SER A 61 -1.63 -21.85 -15.10
C SER A 61 -2.09 -21.99 -16.56
N GLU A 62 -3.36 -22.32 -16.84
CA GLU A 62 -3.76 -22.68 -18.22
C GLU A 62 -4.73 -21.71 -18.91
N ASP A 63 -5.16 -20.61 -18.26
CA ASP A 63 -6.01 -19.57 -18.90
C ASP A 63 -5.37 -18.17 -19.00
N TRP A 64 -4.08 -18.01 -18.72
CA TRP A 64 -3.41 -16.68 -18.72
C TRP A 64 -2.54 -16.39 -19.95
N MET A 65 -2.42 -17.32 -20.91
CA MET A 65 -1.69 -17.12 -22.16
C MET A 65 -2.52 -16.40 -23.23
N GLY A 66 -3.14 -15.28 -22.85
CA GLY A 66 -3.96 -14.47 -23.76
C GLY A 66 -4.30 -13.05 -23.29
N MET A 67 -3.72 -12.55 -22.20
CA MET A 67 -3.96 -11.17 -21.74
C MET A 67 -2.79 -10.27 -22.15
N PRO A 68 -3.03 -9.14 -22.84
CA PRO A 68 -1.98 -8.16 -23.12
C PRO A 68 -1.42 -7.59 -21.81
N ALA A 69 -0.24 -6.98 -21.87
CA ALA A 69 0.21 -6.01 -20.87
C ALA A 69 -0.97 -5.14 -20.42
N GLY A 70 -1.04 -4.83 -19.11
CA GLY A 70 -2.22 -4.28 -18.42
C GLY A 70 -3.11 -3.37 -19.25
N ASP A 71 -4.42 -3.49 -19.02
CA ASP A 71 -5.47 -2.69 -19.65
C ASP A 71 -4.99 -1.28 -20.06
N PRO A 72 -4.97 -0.94 -21.37
CA PRO A 72 -4.33 0.26 -21.91
C PRO A 72 -4.87 1.59 -21.37
N GLU A 73 -5.97 1.61 -20.63
CA GLU A 73 -6.57 2.84 -20.11
C GLU A 73 -6.11 3.27 -18.70
N VAL A 74 -5.48 2.39 -17.91
CA VAL A 74 -4.80 2.82 -16.66
C VAL A 74 -3.43 2.13 -16.59
N PRO A 75 -2.39 2.72 -17.20
CA PRO A 75 -1.09 2.09 -17.24
C PRO A 75 -0.49 2.10 -15.84
N ALA A 76 -0.32 0.91 -15.24
CA ALA A 76 0.89 0.68 -14.48
C ALA A 76 2.05 1.03 -15.43
N LEU A 77 2.74 2.14 -15.17
CA LEU A 77 3.94 2.47 -15.92
C LEU A 77 4.95 1.38 -15.58
N ALA A 78 5.08 0.38 -16.47
CA ALA A 78 5.85 -0.83 -16.21
C ALA A 78 7.25 -0.46 -15.67
N GLY A 79 7.61 -1.04 -14.52
CA GLY A 79 8.87 -0.75 -13.83
C GLY A 79 8.91 0.58 -13.06
N ILE A 80 7.77 1.22 -12.80
CA ILE A 80 7.68 2.44 -11.98
C ILE A 80 6.80 2.23 -10.76
N MET A 81 7.40 2.25 -9.58
CA MET A 81 6.69 2.32 -8.31
C MET A 81 6.23 3.76 -8.08
N THR A 82 4.95 3.96 -7.75
CA THR A 82 4.41 5.32 -7.52
C THR A 82 3.78 5.40 -6.14
N ILE A 83 4.13 6.42 -5.35
CA ILE A 83 3.57 6.71 -4.03
C ILE A 83 2.80 8.02 -4.11
N TYR A 84 1.62 8.07 -3.53
CA TYR A 84 0.80 9.27 -3.35
C TYR A 84 0.55 9.54 -1.87
N THR A 85 0.64 10.80 -1.46
CA THR A 85 0.12 11.30 -0.17
C THR A 85 -0.99 12.30 -0.49
N LEU A 86 -2.21 11.98 -0.06
CA LEU A 86 -3.43 12.67 -0.48
C LEU A 86 -3.78 13.81 0.49
N PRO A 87 -4.30 14.96 0.00
CA PRO A 87 -4.56 16.13 0.83
C PRO A 87 -5.88 16.07 1.60
N VAL A 88 -6.02 15.06 2.45
CA VAL A 88 -7.25 14.78 3.22
C VAL A 88 -7.51 15.74 4.37
N GLY A 89 -6.67 16.75 4.58
CA GLY A 89 -6.73 17.62 5.75
C GLY A 89 -6.09 16.97 6.97
N SER A 90 -6.77 17.03 8.13
CA SER A 90 -6.25 16.51 9.41
C SER A 90 -6.48 15.01 9.49
N GLY A 91 -5.55 14.26 8.92
CA GLY A 91 -5.49 12.81 8.93
C GLY A 91 -4.38 12.28 8.03
N ASN A 92 -4.39 10.98 7.79
CA ASN A 92 -3.43 10.31 6.93
C ASN A 92 -4.13 9.52 5.83
N CYS A 93 -3.69 9.68 4.58
CA CYS A 93 -4.12 8.82 3.48
C CYS A 93 -3.04 8.75 2.41
N GLN A 94 -2.50 7.55 2.20
CA GLN A 94 -1.39 7.32 1.30
C GLN A 94 -1.58 6.03 0.54
N MET A 95 -1.12 5.97 -0.70
CA MET A 95 -1.20 4.76 -1.51
C MET A 95 0.07 4.57 -2.34
N MET A 96 0.38 3.31 -2.63
CA MET A 96 1.45 2.92 -3.53
C MET A 96 0.90 2.00 -4.63
N LEU A 97 1.30 2.28 -5.87
CA LEU A 97 1.07 1.41 -7.02
C LEU A 97 2.33 0.59 -7.29
N CYS A 98 2.14 -0.71 -7.46
CA CYS A 98 3.22 -1.65 -7.75
C CYS A 98 3.75 -1.47 -9.18
N PRO A 99 5.08 -1.58 -9.39
CA PRO A 99 5.72 -1.32 -10.69
C PRO A 99 5.41 -2.36 -11.77
N ASN A 100 5.24 -3.63 -11.40
CA ASN A 100 5.14 -4.76 -12.34
C ASN A 100 3.91 -5.66 -12.08
N GLN A 101 2.96 -5.15 -11.30
CA GLN A 101 1.75 -5.86 -10.91
C GLN A 101 0.59 -4.86 -10.85
N ASN A 102 -0.60 -5.25 -11.33
CA ASN A 102 -1.82 -4.46 -11.13
C ASN A 102 -2.27 -4.57 -9.66
N ARG A 103 -1.50 -3.94 -8.77
CA ARG A 103 -1.66 -4.00 -7.32
C ARG A 103 -1.44 -2.62 -6.71
N MET A 104 -2.31 -2.29 -5.76
CA MET A 104 -2.23 -1.11 -4.92
C MET A 104 -2.09 -1.54 -3.45
N ILE A 105 -1.24 -0.81 -2.72
CA ILE A 105 -1.11 -0.91 -1.27
C ILE A 105 -1.53 0.43 -0.67
N MET A 106 -2.58 0.44 0.14
CA MET A 106 -3.07 1.61 0.86
C MET A 106 -2.42 1.66 2.25
N PHE A 107 -1.83 2.81 2.63
CA PHE A 107 -1.28 3.07 3.96
C PHE A 107 -2.12 4.13 4.65
N ASP A 108 -3.04 3.68 5.51
CA ASP A 108 -4.12 4.48 6.08
C ASP A 108 -5.01 5.16 5.02
N CYS A 109 -6.24 5.47 5.41
CA CYS A 109 -6.98 6.54 4.77
C CYS A 109 -8.08 7.05 5.69
N GLY A 110 -7.90 8.26 6.21
CA GLY A 110 -8.89 8.91 7.04
C GLY A 110 -8.68 10.41 7.18
N SER A 111 -9.66 11.07 7.78
CA SER A 111 -9.60 12.49 8.11
C SER A 111 -10.62 12.88 9.17
N THR A 112 -10.27 13.86 9.98
CA THR A 112 -11.18 14.60 10.87
C THR A 112 -11.47 16.03 10.38
N GLY A 113 -11.14 16.33 9.12
CA GLY A 113 -11.43 17.59 8.43
C GLY A 113 -10.33 18.66 8.57
N LEU A 114 -10.72 19.94 8.49
CA LEU A 114 -9.82 21.10 8.71
C LEU A 114 -8.62 21.18 7.75
N GLY A 115 -8.80 20.84 6.47
CA GLY A 115 -7.82 21.13 5.41
C GLY A 115 -8.20 22.38 4.59
N ASN A 116 -7.21 23.11 4.08
CA ASN A 116 -7.41 24.29 3.24
C ASN A 116 -7.78 23.96 1.78
N LEU A 117 -7.53 22.71 1.35
CA LEU A 117 -7.72 22.29 -0.03
C LEU A 117 -9.09 21.70 -0.33
N GLY A 118 -9.91 21.49 0.70
CA GLY A 118 -11.31 21.08 0.56
C GLY A 118 -11.53 19.65 0.09
N TRP A 119 -10.49 18.83 -0.11
CA TRP A 119 -10.65 17.42 -0.44
C TRP A 119 -11.41 16.72 0.67
N ASN A 120 -12.49 16.07 0.27
CA ASN A 120 -13.27 15.19 1.11
C ASN A 120 -13.11 13.74 0.63
N ARG A 121 -13.82 12.85 1.31
CA ARG A 121 -13.85 11.43 1.00
C ARG A 121 -14.23 11.10 -0.45
N ALA A 122 -15.17 11.82 -1.06
CA ALA A 122 -15.58 11.59 -2.44
C ALA A 122 -14.44 11.96 -3.41
N ASP A 123 -13.75 13.08 -3.16
CA ASP A 123 -12.58 13.50 -3.96
C ASP A 123 -11.45 12.46 -3.89
N VAL A 124 -11.21 11.91 -2.70
CA VAL A 124 -10.23 10.83 -2.50
C VAL A 124 -10.65 9.57 -3.27
N GLY A 125 -11.91 9.15 -3.16
CA GLY A 125 -12.43 7.99 -3.88
C GLY A 125 -12.34 8.17 -5.40
N GLN A 126 -12.67 9.36 -5.91
CA GLN A 126 -12.54 9.70 -7.33
C GLN A 126 -11.07 9.66 -7.78
N PHE A 127 -10.16 10.25 -7.01
CA PHE A 127 -8.74 10.20 -7.32
C PHE A 127 -8.25 8.74 -7.38
N ILE A 128 -8.52 7.92 -6.36
CA ILE A 128 -8.14 6.50 -6.35
C ILE A 128 -8.70 5.79 -7.58
N ALA A 129 -9.97 6.02 -7.93
CA ALA A 129 -10.62 5.40 -9.10
C ALA A 129 -9.93 5.75 -10.44
N THR A 130 -9.21 6.87 -10.53
CA THR A 130 -8.41 7.19 -11.74
C THR A 130 -7.04 6.53 -11.77
N GLN A 131 -6.61 5.92 -10.66
CA GLN A 131 -5.30 5.27 -10.54
C GLN A 131 -5.38 3.75 -10.62
N ILE A 132 -6.58 3.16 -10.55
CA ILE A 132 -6.81 1.72 -10.48
C ILE A 132 -8.04 1.32 -11.32
N ASN A 133 -8.17 0.05 -11.63
CA ASN A 133 -9.35 -0.51 -12.30
C ASN A 133 -9.98 -1.64 -11.47
N ASP A 134 -11.04 -2.27 -11.98
CA ASP A 134 -11.78 -3.32 -11.28
C ASP A 134 -10.95 -4.61 -11.08
N GLN A 135 -9.85 -4.76 -11.80
CA GLN A 135 -8.92 -5.89 -11.68
C GLN A 135 -7.75 -5.61 -10.73
N THR A 136 -7.61 -4.38 -10.24
CA THR A 136 -6.50 -4.03 -9.34
C THR A 136 -6.62 -4.77 -8.02
N GLN A 137 -5.59 -5.52 -7.65
CA GLN A 137 -5.49 -6.14 -6.34
C GLN A 137 -5.21 -5.08 -5.27
N ILE A 138 -6.02 -5.03 -4.21
CA ILE A 138 -5.85 -4.03 -3.15
C ILE A 138 -5.46 -4.70 -1.84
N ALA A 139 -4.34 -4.26 -1.26
CA ALA A 139 -4.02 -4.49 0.14
C ALA A 139 -4.13 -3.19 0.92
N VAL A 140 -4.57 -3.29 2.18
CA VAL A 140 -4.70 -2.15 3.08
C VAL A 140 -3.83 -2.39 4.30
N SER A 141 -3.12 -1.37 4.72
CA SER A 141 -2.47 -1.32 6.02
C SER A 141 -3.11 -0.21 6.86
N ILE A 142 -3.52 -0.51 8.08
CA ILE A 142 -4.04 0.49 9.02
C ILE A 142 -3.07 0.59 10.19
N SER A 143 -2.46 1.77 10.33
CA SER A 143 -1.36 1.99 11.27
C SER A 143 -1.84 1.89 12.71
N HIS A 144 -2.99 2.47 13.05
CA HIS A 144 -3.62 2.40 14.37
C HIS A 144 -5.12 2.74 14.32
N PRO A 145 -5.85 2.56 15.44
CA PRO A 145 -7.31 2.69 15.46
C PRO A 145 -7.91 4.09 15.29
N ASP A 146 -7.14 5.17 15.31
CA ASP A 146 -7.75 6.51 15.31
C ASP A 146 -8.47 6.82 13.99
N ALA A 147 -9.55 7.59 14.11
CA ALA A 147 -10.51 7.76 13.02
C ALA A 147 -9.89 8.46 11.80
N ASP A 148 -8.97 9.39 12.02
CA ASP A 148 -8.24 10.11 10.97
C ASP A 148 -7.21 9.27 10.21
N HIS A 149 -7.13 7.96 10.50
CA HIS A 149 -6.33 7.00 9.76
C HIS A 149 -7.16 5.94 9.02
N SER A 150 -8.45 5.81 9.32
CA SER A 150 -9.22 4.66 8.82
C SER A 150 -10.64 4.98 8.36
N ASN A 151 -11.21 6.13 8.75
CA ASN A 151 -12.62 6.41 8.55
C ASN A 151 -13.03 6.71 7.10
N TYR A 152 -12.08 6.82 6.16
CA TYR A 152 -12.39 6.96 4.73
C TYR A 152 -12.38 5.60 4.02
N LEU A 153 -11.66 4.60 4.55
CA LEU A 153 -11.47 3.29 3.91
C LEU A 153 -12.77 2.60 3.45
N PRO A 154 -13.85 2.52 4.27
CA PRO A 154 -15.08 1.85 3.86
C PRO A 154 -15.72 2.45 2.59
N ASP A 155 -15.60 3.76 2.43
CA ASP A 155 -16.26 4.50 1.35
C ASP A 155 -15.36 4.62 0.12
N VAL A 156 -14.07 4.92 0.30
CA VAL A 156 -13.15 5.14 -0.83
C VAL A 156 -12.76 3.83 -1.53
N LEU A 157 -12.91 2.70 -0.85
CA LEU A 157 -12.70 1.36 -1.39
C LEU A 157 -14.01 0.58 -1.58
N ALA A 158 -15.17 1.26 -1.49
CA ALA A 158 -16.47 0.62 -1.63
C ALA A 158 -16.58 -0.13 -2.97
N GLY A 159 -17.05 -1.38 -2.92
CA GLY A 159 -17.23 -2.23 -4.09
C GLY A 159 -15.95 -2.80 -4.70
N ARG A 160 -14.77 -2.53 -4.11
CA ARG A 160 -13.49 -3.03 -4.62
C ARG A 160 -13.04 -4.29 -3.88
N PRO A 161 -12.50 -5.30 -4.58
CA PRO A 161 -11.97 -6.49 -3.94
C PRO A 161 -10.70 -6.17 -3.16
N ILE A 162 -10.72 -6.39 -1.84
CA ILE A 162 -9.57 -6.22 -0.96
C ILE A 162 -9.03 -7.61 -0.63
N SER A 163 -7.76 -7.85 -0.92
CA SER A 163 -7.15 -9.16 -0.66
C SER A 163 -6.78 -9.33 0.81
N THR A 164 -6.26 -8.28 1.44
CA THR A 164 -5.78 -8.34 2.82
C THR A 164 -5.81 -6.98 3.48
N ILE A 165 -6.21 -6.95 4.75
CA ILE A 165 -6.03 -5.83 5.66
C ILE A 165 -4.99 -6.24 6.72
N VAL A 166 -3.89 -5.52 6.75
CA VAL A 166 -2.86 -5.61 7.80
C VAL A 166 -3.10 -4.47 8.78
N MET A 167 -3.20 -4.75 10.07
CA MET A 167 -3.52 -3.72 11.05
C MET A 167 -2.76 -3.94 12.36
N SER A 168 -2.41 -2.84 13.02
CA SER A 168 -2.05 -2.91 14.44
C SER A 168 -3.29 -3.18 15.28
N ARG A 169 -3.09 -3.58 16.54
CA ARG A 169 -4.18 -3.86 17.48
C ARG A 169 -5.18 -4.90 16.97
N GLN A 170 -6.23 -5.18 17.73
CA GLN A 170 -7.28 -6.12 17.32
C GLN A 170 -8.44 -5.37 16.67
N PRO A 171 -9.22 -6.01 15.77
CA PRO A 171 -10.34 -5.35 15.06
C PRO A 171 -11.34 -4.65 15.99
N GLY A 172 -11.54 -5.16 17.20
CA GLY A 172 -12.43 -4.57 18.21
C GLY A 172 -12.04 -3.17 18.68
N ASP A 173 -10.78 -2.77 18.50
CA ASP A 173 -10.26 -1.48 18.93
C ASP A 173 -10.59 -0.36 17.92
N TYR A 174 -11.02 -0.71 16.69
CA TYR A 174 -11.31 0.23 15.61
C TYR A 174 -12.73 0.82 15.71
N PRO A 175 -12.97 2.03 15.13
CA PRO A 175 -14.28 2.65 15.08
C PRO A 175 -15.32 1.69 14.48
N ALA A 176 -16.54 1.73 15.00
CA ALA A 176 -17.59 0.76 14.66
C ALA A 176 -17.79 0.58 13.15
N ALA A 177 -17.86 1.68 12.39
CA ALA A 177 -18.02 1.63 10.94
C ALA A 177 -16.85 0.89 10.24
N VAL A 178 -15.62 1.09 10.70
CA VAL A 178 -14.43 0.43 10.13
C VAL A 178 -14.41 -1.04 10.54
N ARG A 179 -14.70 -1.35 11.80
CA ARG A 179 -14.79 -2.74 12.29
C ARG A 179 -15.85 -3.54 11.54
N ASP A 180 -17.03 -2.96 11.35
CA ASP A 180 -18.14 -3.63 10.68
C ASP A 180 -17.81 -3.82 9.18
N TRP A 181 -17.14 -2.85 8.56
CA TRP A 181 -16.59 -3.00 7.20
C TRP A 181 -15.55 -4.13 7.10
N MET A 182 -14.58 -4.21 8.03
CA MET A 182 -13.60 -5.29 8.07
C MET A 182 -14.26 -6.65 8.28
N ALA A 183 -15.27 -6.75 9.15
CA ALA A 183 -16.00 -7.99 9.38
C ALA A 183 -16.75 -8.46 8.11
N ASN A 184 -17.37 -7.54 7.37
CA ASN A 184 -18.02 -7.84 6.10
C ASN A 184 -17.02 -8.34 5.05
N LEU A 185 -15.87 -7.68 4.93
CA LEU A 185 -14.79 -8.09 4.02
C LEU A 185 -14.21 -9.46 4.39
N GLN A 186 -14.04 -9.73 5.68
CA GLN A 186 -13.57 -11.03 6.17
C GLN A 186 -14.56 -12.14 5.82
N ALA A 187 -15.87 -11.89 5.96
CA ALA A 187 -16.91 -12.84 5.55
C ALA A 187 -16.91 -13.10 4.03
N GLN A 188 -16.33 -12.20 3.24
CA GLN A 188 -16.13 -12.32 1.78
C GLN A 188 -14.76 -12.91 1.41
N GLY A 189 -13.95 -13.34 2.39
CA GLY A 189 -12.66 -13.99 2.16
C GLY A 189 -11.44 -13.07 2.22
N THR A 190 -11.60 -11.80 2.61
CA THR A 190 -10.46 -10.90 2.85
C THR A 190 -9.66 -11.38 4.06
N GLY A 191 -8.33 -11.48 3.91
CA GLY A 191 -7.45 -11.79 5.04
C GLY A 191 -7.38 -10.60 6.02
N LEU A 192 -7.56 -10.85 7.32
CA LEU A 192 -7.28 -9.85 8.37
C LEU A 192 -6.03 -10.31 9.14
N LEU A 193 -4.95 -9.53 9.06
CA LEU A 193 -3.66 -9.82 9.71
C LEU A 193 -3.40 -8.80 10.80
N TYR A 194 -3.33 -9.27 12.04
CA TYR A 194 -3.06 -8.42 13.20
C TYR A 194 -2.46 -9.21 14.36
N THR A 195 -1.94 -8.49 15.34
CA THR A 195 -1.44 -9.05 16.60
C THR A 195 -1.69 -8.05 17.71
N GLY A 196 -1.97 -8.56 18.92
CA GLY A 196 -2.18 -7.72 20.11
C GLY A 196 -0.89 -7.27 20.79
N GLY A 197 0.26 -7.81 20.38
CA GLY A 197 1.57 -7.50 20.95
C GLY A 197 2.50 -6.82 19.97
N ILE A 198 3.68 -6.41 20.47
CA ILE A 198 4.76 -5.86 19.66
C ILE A 198 5.06 -6.80 18.49
N TYR A 199 5.22 -6.23 17.30
CA TYR A 199 5.56 -6.98 16.12
C TYR A 199 6.53 -6.23 15.23
N ARG A 200 7.42 -7.00 14.62
CA ARG A 200 8.29 -6.58 13.52
C ARG A 200 8.42 -7.74 12.54
N SER A 201 8.64 -7.41 11.28
CA SER A 201 8.93 -8.39 10.25
C SER A 201 10.25 -9.11 10.49
N HIS A 202 10.32 -10.37 10.09
CA HIS A 202 11.58 -11.13 9.99
C HIS A 202 11.99 -11.37 8.52
N ALA A 203 11.03 -11.22 7.60
CA ALA A 203 11.17 -11.32 6.15
C ALA A 203 10.17 -10.33 5.52
N PRO A 204 10.26 -10.04 4.20
CA PRO A 204 9.25 -9.20 3.56
C PRO A 204 7.83 -9.71 3.80
N GLU A 205 6.94 -8.80 4.14
CA GLU A 205 5.52 -9.08 4.33
C GLU A 205 4.83 -9.26 2.99
N PRO A 206 4.26 -10.43 2.69
CA PRO A 206 3.70 -10.71 1.37
C PRO A 206 2.53 -9.78 1.03
N SER A 207 1.69 -9.51 2.03
CA SER A 207 0.55 -8.61 1.91
C SER A 207 0.94 -7.16 1.70
N LEU A 208 2.16 -6.77 2.07
CA LEU A 208 2.69 -5.41 1.89
C LEU A 208 3.77 -5.34 0.81
N SER A 209 4.00 -6.40 0.03
CA SER A 209 5.00 -6.44 -1.03
C SER A 209 4.37 -6.38 -2.42
N CYS A 210 5.16 -5.96 -3.40
CA CYS A 210 4.85 -6.09 -4.83
C CYS A 210 5.69 -7.20 -5.46
N TYR A 211 5.18 -7.77 -6.55
CA TYR A 211 5.82 -8.88 -7.25
C TYR A 211 6.04 -8.54 -8.73
N ALA A 212 7.06 -9.17 -9.32
CA ALA A 212 7.33 -9.15 -10.75
C ALA A 212 7.42 -10.57 -11.30
N PRO A 213 7.00 -10.81 -12.55
CA PRO A 213 7.18 -12.11 -13.18
C PRO A 213 8.67 -12.43 -13.31
N ASP A 214 9.03 -13.69 -13.05
CA ASP A 214 10.38 -14.18 -13.28
C ASP A 214 10.53 -14.79 -14.68
N ALA A 215 11.78 -15.05 -15.09
CA ALA A 215 12.10 -15.58 -16.41
C ALA A 215 11.57 -17.01 -16.68
N HIS A 216 11.07 -17.70 -15.66
CA HIS A 216 10.58 -19.08 -15.72
C HIS A 216 9.05 -19.16 -15.53
N GLY A 217 8.35 -18.03 -15.56
CA GLY A 217 6.89 -17.97 -15.40
C GLY A 217 6.41 -18.00 -13.94
N GLY A 218 7.32 -17.87 -12.97
CA GLY A 218 7.02 -17.64 -11.57
C GLY A 218 6.94 -16.16 -11.22
N TRP A 219 6.89 -15.85 -9.91
CA TRP A 219 6.85 -14.48 -9.40
C TRP A 219 7.89 -14.31 -8.30
N ASN A 220 8.68 -13.24 -8.41
CA ASN A 220 9.62 -12.82 -7.38
C ASN A 220 9.15 -11.55 -6.70
N ILE A 221 9.58 -11.35 -5.45
CA ILE A 221 9.37 -10.07 -4.77
C ILE A 221 10.19 -9.00 -5.48
N ASP A 222 9.52 -7.91 -5.87
CA ASP A 222 10.09 -6.79 -6.59
C ASP A 222 10.20 -5.55 -5.70
N VAL A 223 9.14 -5.27 -4.94
CA VAL A 223 9.12 -4.26 -3.88
C VAL A 223 8.87 -4.97 -2.55
N PRO A 224 9.91 -5.35 -1.78
CA PRO A 224 9.70 -5.91 -0.46
C PRO A 224 9.17 -4.84 0.51
N GLY A 225 8.04 -5.15 1.14
CA GLY A 225 7.46 -4.37 2.23
C GLY A 225 7.79 -4.99 3.59
N TYR A 226 8.14 -4.19 4.58
CA TYR A 226 8.44 -4.64 5.94
C TYR A 226 7.66 -3.84 6.97
N ILE A 227 7.12 -4.50 7.99
CA ILE A 227 6.68 -3.87 9.23
C ILE A 227 7.91 -3.66 10.10
N VAL A 228 8.38 -2.43 10.15
CA VAL A 228 9.54 -2.03 10.94
C VAL A 228 9.25 -2.19 12.44
N MET A 229 8.06 -1.75 12.86
CA MET A 229 7.54 -1.89 14.22
C MET A 229 6.03 -1.63 14.23
N MET A 230 5.27 -2.31 15.09
CA MET A 230 3.92 -1.92 15.48
C MET A 230 3.62 -2.36 16.91
N ASN A 231 2.57 -1.80 17.53
CA ASN A 231 2.16 -2.11 18.91
C ASN A 231 3.27 -1.86 19.96
N ALA A 232 4.13 -0.85 19.76
CA ALA A 232 5.27 -0.59 20.63
C ALA A 232 4.88 -0.11 22.04
N GLY A 233 3.69 0.47 22.22
CA GLY A 233 3.26 0.96 23.52
C GLY A 233 1.77 0.85 23.79
N ALA A 234 1.32 1.58 24.81
CA ALA A 234 0.00 1.39 25.41
C ALA A 234 -1.10 2.19 24.70
N THR A 235 -0.79 3.34 24.11
CA THR A 235 -1.78 4.17 23.40
C THR A 235 -2.05 3.66 21.98
N ALA A 236 -3.07 4.22 21.32
CA ALA A 236 -3.33 3.96 19.90
C ALA A 236 -2.14 4.41 19.04
N ASN A 237 -1.63 5.61 19.28
CA ASN A 237 -0.50 6.20 18.55
C ASN A 237 0.80 5.41 18.78
N ASP A 238 1.08 4.95 20.00
CA ASP A 238 2.23 4.06 20.26
C ASP A 238 2.10 2.70 19.54
N ALA A 239 0.89 2.34 19.12
CA ALA A 239 0.65 1.13 18.37
C ALA A 239 0.83 1.28 16.86
N SER A 240 1.04 2.51 16.38
CA SER A 240 1.23 2.82 14.97
C SER A 240 2.23 1.88 14.31
N MET A 241 1.76 1.26 13.23
CA MET A 241 2.59 0.46 12.35
C MET A 241 3.47 1.35 11.48
N VAL A 242 4.77 1.11 11.55
CA VAL A 242 5.78 1.73 10.68
C VAL A 242 6.10 0.74 9.57
N ILE A 243 5.95 1.14 8.31
CA ILE A 243 6.18 0.30 7.14
C ILE A 243 7.35 0.85 6.32
N ALA A 244 8.26 -0.03 5.92
CA ALA A 244 9.28 0.26 4.93
C ALA A 244 8.93 -0.40 3.58
N GLN A 245 9.08 0.34 2.49
CA GLN A 245 8.99 -0.17 1.12
C GLN A 245 10.33 0.07 0.43
N GLN A 246 10.96 -0.97 -0.11
CA GLN A 246 12.24 -0.86 -0.81
C GLN A 246 12.08 -1.20 -2.30
N TYR A 247 12.66 -0.39 -3.19
CA TYR A 247 12.64 -0.65 -4.63
C TYR A 247 13.86 -0.05 -5.30
N ALA A 248 14.64 -0.86 -6.03
CA ALA A 248 15.80 -0.37 -6.80
C ALA A 248 16.76 0.57 -6.02
N GLY A 249 17.03 0.25 -4.74
CA GLY A 249 17.90 1.05 -3.87
C GLY A 249 17.24 2.31 -3.26
N PHE A 250 15.97 2.55 -3.54
CA PHE A 250 15.13 3.54 -2.89
C PHE A 250 14.40 2.89 -1.69
N GLN A 251 14.25 3.64 -0.59
CA GLN A 251 13.44 3.25 0.57
C GLN A 251 12.47 4.37 0.94
N ALA A 252 11.19 4.01 1.11
CA ALA A 252 10.16 4.87 1.70
C ALA A 252 9.72 4.33 3.06
N LEU A 253 9.51 5.23 4.02
CA LEU A 253 8.96 4.95 5.34
C LEU A 253 7.58 5.61 5.53
N PHE A 254 6.59 4.81 5.92
CA PHE A 254 5.25 5.24 6.31
C PHE A 254 5.08 5.00 7.80
N THR A 255 4.85 6.06 8.58
CA THR A 255 5.04 6.02 10.04
C THR A 255 3.75 5.99 10.85
N GLY A 256 2.60 6.28 10.23
CA GLY A 256 1.38 6.61 10.95
C GLY A 256 1.63 7.68 12.03
N ASP A 257 1.05 7.46 13.21
CA ASP A 257 1.19 8.35 14.37
C ASP A 257 2.17 7.82 15.39
N MET A 258 3.21 7.11 14.94
CA MET A 258 4.22 6.58 15.86
C MET A 258 4.76 7.67 16.80
N THR A 259 4.98 7.30 18.05
CA THR A 259 5.48 8.19 19.09
C THR A 259 6.94 7.88 19.42
N GLY A 260 7.50 8.59 20.40
CA GLY A 260 8.81 8.27 20.95
C GLY A 260 8.89 6.85 21.53
N ALA A 261 7.77 6.22 21.92
CA ALA A 261 7.76 4.83 22.38
C ALA A 261 8.12 3.87 21.23
N THR A 262 7.64 4.15 20.02
CA THR A 262 7.99 3.40 18.81
C THR A 262 9.43 3.68 18.39
N GLU A 263 9.84 4.96 18.35
CA GLU A 263 11.21 5.34 17.96
C GLU A 263 12.28 4.63 18.81
N GLN A 264 12.06 4.54 20.14
CA GLN A 264 12.97 3.87 21.07
C GLN A 264 13.11 2.37 20.81
N GLN A 265 12.06 1.71 20.29
CA GLN A 265 12.07 0.28 20.02
C GLN A 265 12.57 -0.07 18.63
N VAL A 266 12.41 0.81 17.64
CA VAL A 266 12.80 0.52 16.26
C VAL A 266 14.32 0.39 16.14
N ASN A 267 15.08 1.34 16.70
CA ASN A 267 16.52 1.47 16.45
C ASN A 267 17.36 0.19 16.69
N PRO A 268 17.19 -0.58 17.79
CA PRO A 268 18.03 -1.75 18.04
C PRO A 268 17.70 -2.98 17.18
N VAL A 269 16.55 -3.01 16.48
CA VAL A 269 15.99 -4.26 15.95
C VAL A 269 15.24 -4.11 14.62
N ALA A 270 15.41 -2.98 13.92
CA ALA A 270 14.74 -2.73 12.65
C ALA A 270 15.07 -3.84 11.63
N PRO A 271 14.08 -4.39 10.91
CA PRO A 271 14.30 -5.42 9.89
C PRO A 271 15.04 -4.90 8.65
N VAL A 272 15.11 -3.57 8.51
CA VAL A 272 15.81 -2.87 7.44
C VAL A 272 16.67 -1.76 8.04
N ALA A 273 17.77 -1.42 7.38
CA ALA A 273 18.55 -0.25 7.74
C ALA A 273 17.71 1.02 7.51
N LEU A 274 17.61 1.87 8.53
CA LEU A 274 16.91 3.15 8.39
C LEU A 274 17.75 4.17 7.61
N ALA A 275 19.07 4.13 7.76
CA ALA A 275 19.99 5.08 7.15
C ALA A 275 19.87 5.06 5.62
N GLY A 276 19.82 6.24 5.01
CA GLY A 276 19.66 6.37 3.56
C GLY A 276 18.21 6.22 3.08
N THR A 277 17.23 6.31 4.00
CA THR A 277 15.82 6.48 3.61
C THR A 277 15.70 7.65 2.64
N ARG A 278 14.95 7.50 1.55
CA ARG A 278 14.78 8.56 0.56
C ARG A 278 13.57 9.41 0.88
N VAL A 279 12.47 8.76 1.24
CA VAL A 279 11.19 9.41 1.53
C VAL A 279 10.67 8.94 2.87
N ILE A 280 10.21 9.86 3.69
CA ILE A 280 9.53 9.54 4.95
C ILE A 280 8.23 10.33 5.08
N THR A 281 7.22 9.69 5.65
CA THR A 281 6.05 10.41 6.17
C THR A 281 6.37 10.88 7.57
N GLY A 282 6.21 12.17 7.86
CA GLY A 282 6.41 12.69 9.20
C GLY A 282 5.41 12.08 10.17
N ALA A 283 5.91 11.56 11.29
CA ALA A 283 5.07 10.86 12.26
C ALA A 283 4.03 11.78 12.87
N HIS A 284 2.83 11.26 13.12
CA HIS A 284 1.79 11.97 13.88
C HIS A 284 1.44 13.31 13.26
N HIS A 285 1.31 13.32 11.93
CA HIS A 285 1.10 14.51 11.09
C HIS A 285 2.18 15.60 11.24
N GLY A 286 3.34 15.27 11.83
CA GLY A 286 4.39 16.22 12.22
C GLY A 286 4.21 16.81 13.61
N ALA A 287 3.60 16.08 14.54
CA ALA A 287 3.59 16.44 15.95
C ALA A 287 4.99 16.38 16.56
N VAL A 288 5.18 17.11 17.66
CA VAL A 288 6.27 16.90 18.63
C VAL A 288 5.78 16.26 19.93
N SER A 289 4.45 16.12 20.06
CA SER A 289 3.84 15.52 21.25
C SER A 289 4.24 14.06 21.37
N HIS A 290 4.29 13.57 22.60
CA HIS A 290 4.66 12.18 22.93
C HIS A 290 6.02 11.74 22.36
N GLY A 291 6.92 12.70 22.08
CA GLY A 291 8.26 12.42 21.58
C GLY A 291 8.35 12.04 20.11
N SER A 292 7.31 12.29 19.32
CA SER A 292 7.29 12.02 17.87
C SER A 292 8.26 12.95 17.12
N ASN A 293 8.88 12.44 16.06
CA ASN A 293 9.84 13.17 15.21
C ASN A 293 11.06 13.68 15.99
N SER A 294 11.67 12.82 16.82
CA SER A 294 12.88 13.21 17.54
C SER A 294 14.08 13.42 16.62
N GLN A 295 15.08 14.17 17.09
CA GLN A 295 16.35 14.30 16.37
C GLN A 295 17.03 12.94 16.18
N ILE A 296 16.96 12.05 17.18
CA ILE A 296 17.55 10.70 17.09
C ILE A 296 16.91 9.91 15.95
N TRP A 297 15.60 10.02 15.79
CA TRP A 297 14.90 9.40 14.67
C TRP A 297 15.35 9.96 13.34
N ALA A 298 15.38 11.30 13.19
CA ALA A 298 15.85 11.97 11.98
C ALA A 298 17.30 11.60 11.64
N ASP A 299 18.19 11.54 12.63
CA ASP A 299 19.60 11.15 12.47
C ASP A 299 19.74 9.68 12.04
N ALA A 300 18.87 8.80 12.51
CA ALA A 300 18.89 7.39 12.17
C ALA A 300 18.42 7.11 10.73
N ASN A 301 17.42 7.86 10.24
CA ASN A 301 16.86 7.63 8.91
C ASN A 301 17.46 8.50 7.80
N GLN A 302 17.88 9.73 8.13
CA GLN A 302 18.48 10.71 7.23
C GLN A 302 17.68 10.90 5.93
N ALA A 303 16.34 10.95 6.05
CA ALA A 303 15.46 11.07 4.89
C ALA A 303 15.82 12.27 4.00
N SER A 304 15.90 12.05 2.69
CA SER A 304 16.20 13.11 1.72
C SER A 304 14.96 13.94 1.33
N LEU A 305 13.76 13.42 1.61
CA LEU A 305 12.47 14.08 1.40
C LEU A 305 11.52 13.70 2.54
N VAL A 306 10.80 14.68 3.10
CA VAL A 306 9.76 14.46 4.12
C VAL A 306 8.39 14.95 3.64
N MET A 307 7.37 14.12 3.83
CA MET A 307 5.98 14.44 3.53
C MET A 307 5.16 14.45 4.82
N PHE A 308 4.36 15.50 5.02
CA PHE A 308 3.41 15.56 6.13
C PHE A 308 1.99 15.51 5.58
N SER A 309 1.26 14.45 5.90
CA SER A 309 -0.20 14.45 5.74
C SER A 309 -0.81 15.15 6.94
N SER A 310 -1.16 16.43 6.77
CA SER A 310 -1.70 17.24 7.85
C SER A 310 -2.53 18.39 7.31
N GLY A 311 -3.59 18.74 8.02
CA GLY A 311 -4.41 19.92 7.78
C GLY A 311 -3.98 21.09 8.67
N THR A 312 -4.95 21.85 9.14
CA THR A 312 -4.75 23.00 10.03
C THR A 312 -4.98 22.69 11.51
N ARG A 313 -5.49 21.50 11.84
CA ARG A 313 -5.71 21.08 13.22
C ARG A 313 -4.37 20.93 13.94
N PHE A 314 -4.34 21.31 15.22
CA PHE A 314 -3.17 21.23 16.11
C PHE A 314 -1.92 22.00 15.65
N MET A 315 -2.04 22.82 14.59
CA MET A 315 -0.91 23.51 13.98
C MET A 315 0.17 22.53 13.48
N HIS A 316 -0.25 21.38 12.93
CA HIS A 316 0.64 20.38 12.34
C HIS A 316 0.96 20.69 10.87
N PRO A 317 2.17 20.38 10.38
CA PRO A 317 3.31 19.90 11.16
C PRO A 317 3.88 21.02 12.04
N ARG A 318 4.50 20.67 13.17
CA ARG A 318 5.14 21.63 14.07
C ARG A 318 6.52 21.99 13.54
N CYS A 319 6.90 23.26 13.58
CA CYS A 319 8.20 23.69 13.05
C CYS A 319 9.41 22.94 13.65
N PRO A 320 9.45 22.60 14.96
CA PRO A 320 10.53 21.78 15.50
C PRO A 320 10.56 20.35 14.92
N ALA A 321 9.41 19.72 14.66
CA ALA A 321 9.35 18.39 14.03
C ALA A 321 9.87 18.40 12.59
N VAL A 322 9.68 19.51 11.86
CA VAL A 322 10.24 19.68 10.52
C VAL A 322 11.74 20.00 10.61
N GLY A 323 12.12 20.82 11.60
CA GLY A 323 13.47 21.33 11.80
C GLY A 323 14.54 20.24 11.92
N VAL A 324 14.21 19.10 12.54
CA VAL A 324 15.15 17.98 12.71
C VAL A 324 15.55 17.32 11.39
N TYR A 325 14.71 17.44 10.34
CA TYR A 325 14.98 16.86 9.03
C TYR A 325 15.78 17.79 8.11
N TRP A 326 15.78 19.11 8.34
CA TRP A 326 16.42 20.08 7.43
C TRP A 326 17.85 19.76 7.01
N PRO A 327 18.74 19.27 7.89
CA PRO A 327 20.12 18.94 7.49
C PRO A 327 20.24 17.83 6.45
N TYR A 328 19.19 17.00 6.28
CA TYR A 328 19.20 15.80 5.45
C TYR A 328 18.47 15.95 4.13
N LEU A 329 17.57 16.95 4.04
CA LEU A 329 16.73 17.11 2.86
C LEU A 329 17.53 17.58 1.64
N PHE A 330 17.10 17.16 0.46
CA PHE A 330 17.52 17.81 -0.77
C PHE A 330 17.15 19.28 -0.77
N THR A 331 18.02 20.11 -1.33
CA THR A 331 17.94 21.59 -1.31
C THR A 331 17.71 22.20 -2.69
N ASP A 332 17.42 21.36 -3.69
CA ASP A 332 17.22 21.70 -5.10
C ASP A 332 15.78 21.47 -5.58
N ALA A 333 14.82 21.36 -4.66
CA ALA A 333 13.41 21.32 -5.02
C ALA A 333 12.99 22.63 -5.70
N ALA A 334 12.01 22.55 -6.61
CA ALA A 334 11.40 23.75 -7.15
C ALA A 334 10.92 24.66 -6.00
N PRO A 335 11.17 25.99 -6.05
CA PRO A 335 10.76 26.89 -4.98
C PRO A 335 9.27 26.76 -4.67
N HIS A 336 8.94 26.53 -3.40
CA HIS A 336 7.56 26.36 -2.95
C HIS A 336 7.38 26.94 -1.55
N GLN A 337 6.11 27.15 -1.18
CA GLN A 337 5.74 27.49 0.19
C GLN A 337 5.60 26.21 1.01
N PHE A 338 6.21 26.23 2.19
CA PHE A 338 5.99 25.24 3.22
C PHE A 338 5.43 25.93 4.46
N GLN A 339 4.49 25.29 5.14
CA GLN A 339 3.96 25.81 6.41
C GLN A 339 4.22 24.88 7.58
N CYS A 340 4.42 25.45 8.75
CA CYS A 340 4.45 24.74 10.02
C CYS A 340 3.92 25.59 11.16
N GLY A 341 3.47 24.94 12.22
CA GLY A 341 3.02 25.59 13.44
C GLY A 341 4.13 25.85 14.44
N ASN A 342 4.20 27.06 14.98
CA ASN A 342 5.10 27.42 16.07
C ASN A 342 4.39 28.34 17.06
N ASN A 343 4.39 27.99 18.35
CA ASN A 343 3.80 28.79 19.43
C ASN A 343 2.37 29.31 19.14
N GLY A 344 1.54 28.46 18.50
CA GLY A 344 0.15 28.78 18.17
C GLY A 344 -0.03 29.68 16.93
N GLN A 345 1.04 29.96 16.19
CA GLN A 345 1.03 30.74 14.96
C GLN A 345 1.54 29.91 13.79
N TRP A 346 1.04 30.19 12.59
CA TRP A 346 1.56 29.58 11.36
C TRP A 346 2.81 30.33 10.92
N GLN A 347 3.86 29.58 10.64
CA GLN A 347 5.02 30.07 9.92
C GLN A 347 4.93 29.53 8.49
N VAL A 348 4.98 30.43 7.53
CA VAL A 348 5.07 30.08 6.10
C VAL A 348 6.44 30.51 5.62
N VAL A 349 7.17 29.57 5.02
CA VAL A 349 8.52 29.80 4.50
C VAL A 349 8.54 29.46 3.01
N ASN A 350 9.20 30.29 2.22
CA ASN A 350 9.60 29.89 0.88
C ASN A 350 10.88 29.07 1.00
N THR A 351 10.89 27.87 0.44
CA THR A 351 12.02 26.95 0.56
C THR A 351 12.27 26.21 -0.76
N GLN A 352 13.48 25.68 -0.89
CA GLN A 352 13.88 24.71 -1.90
C GLN A 352 14.24 23.36 -1.25
N ASN A 353 14.04 23.24 0.06
CA ASN A 353 14.19 21.97 0.75
C ASN A 353 13.04 21.05 0.38
N ALA A 354 13.30 19.76 0.17
CA ALA A 354 12.30 18.75 -0.16
C ALA A 354 11.42 18.36 1.06
N ALA A 355 10.74 19.33 1.67
CA ALA A 355 9.71 19.11 2.68
C ALA A 355 8.36 19.58 2.15
N PHE A 356 7.37 18.70 2.21
CA PHE A 356 6.04 18.98 1.68
C PHE A 356 4.98 18.70 2.75
N VAL A 357 3.97 19.55 2.80
CA VAL A 357 2.79 19.37 3.64
C VAL A 357 1.55 19.42 2.78
N THR A 358 0.68 18.42 2.90
CA THR A 358 -0.47 18.31 2.00
C THR A 358 -1.40 19.51 2.07
N ASN A 359 -1.54 20.19 3.22
CA ASN A 359 -2.36 21.41 3.31
C ASN A 359 -1.91 22.57 2.42
N ASN A 360 -0.61 22.66 2.08
CA ASN A 360 -0.06 23.76 1.28
C ASN A 360 0.57 23.32 -0.04
N ASN A 361 0.88 22.05 -0.19
CA ASN A 361 1.48 21.49 -1.40
C ASN A 361 0.52 20.55 -2.14
N GLY A 362 -0.62 20.24 -1.53
CA GLY A 362 -1.67 19.40 -2.10
C GLY A 362 -1.29 17.95 -2.25
N LEU A 363 -1.64 17.38 -3.39
CA LEU A 363 -1.28 16.00 -3.73
C LEU A 363 0.23 15.93 -3.91
N ILE A 364 0.89 15.06 -3.14
CA ILE A 364 2.31 14.79 -3.27
C ILE A 364 2.47 13.41 -3.91
N ARG A 365 3.28 13.34 -4.98
CA ARG A 365 3.61 12.11 -5.70
C ARG A 365 5.11 11.88 -5.65
N VAL A 366 5.52 10.63 -5.47
CA VAL A 366 6.87 10.14 -5.70
C VAL A 366 6.82 9.01 -6.73
N ARG A 367 7.75 8.99 -7.69
CA ARG A 367 7.91 7.91 -8.66
C ARG A 367 9.32 7.38 -8.62
N VAL A 368 9.47 6.06 -8.70
CA VAL A 368 10.76 5.38 -8.65
C VAL A 368 10.81 4.39 -9.80
N ALA A 369 11.80 4.50 -10.66
CA ALA A 369 12.05 3.57 -11.76
C ALA A 369 12.92 2.39 -11.29
N ASN A 370 12.86 1.28 -12.02
CA ASN A 370 13.62 0.05 -11.75
C ASN A 370 15.17 0.22 -11.75
N ASN A 371 15.68 1.33 -12.27
CA ASN A 371 17.10 1.68 -12.25
C ASN A 371 17.50 2.54 -11.02
N GLY A 372 16.56 2.76 -10.10
CA GLY A 372 16.77 3.55 -8.88
C GLY A 372 16.65 5.06 -9.07
N GLN A 373 16.44 5.54 -10.31
CA GLN A 373 16.09 6.95 -10.53
C GLN A 373 14.69 7.22 -10.00
N TRP A 374 14.52 8.37 -9.37
CA TRP A 374 13.24 8.75 -8.80
C TRP A 374 13.00 10.24 -8.94
N ASP A 375 11.72 10.61 -8.98
CA ASP A 375 11.26 11.99 -8.99
C ASP A 375 10.14 12.18 -7.96
N TYR A 376 9.86 13.44 -7.65
CA TYR A 376 8.73 13.84 -6.83
C TYR A 376 8.06 15.08 -7.42
N ALA A 377 6.77 15.24 -7.14
CA ALA A 377 6.00 16.40 -7.53
C ALA A 377 4.93 16.68 -6.48
N SER A 378 4.59 17.95 -6.30
CA SER A 378 3.45 18.38 -5.49
C SER A 378 2.52 19.25 -6.31
N GLN A 379 1.20 19.10 -6.12
CA GLN A 379 0.20 19.91 -6.80
C GLN A 379 -0.91 20.36 -5.85
N PHE A 380 -1.03 21.68 -5.69
CA PHE A 380 -2.01 22.33 -4.82
C PHE A 380 -3.46 21.95 -5.17
N ASN A 381 -3.78 21.90 -6.47
CA ASN A 381 -5.13 21.59 -6.98
C ASN A 381 -5.15 20.26 -7.75
N GLY A 382 -4.78 19.14 -7.11
CA GLY A 382 -4.70 17.83 -7.76
C GLY A 382 -5.99 17.37 -8.47
N LEU A 383 -7.18 17.85 -8.05
CA LEU A 383 -8.45 17.56 -8.73
C LEU A 383 -8.59 18.24 -10.10
N ALA A 384 -8.00 19.41 -10.30
CA ALA A 384 -7.98 20.04 -11.64
C ALA A 384 -7.14 19.20 -12.64
N TYR A 385 -6.25 18.35 -12.14
CA TYR A 385 -5.51 17.38 -12.94
C TYR A 385 -6.37 16.17 -13.35
N LEU A 386 -7.46 15.84 -12.63
CA LEU A 386 -8.45 14.86 -13.08
C LEU A 386 -9.11 15.33 -14.39
N ASN A 387 -9.49 16.61 -14.45
CA ASN A 387 -10.05 17.20 -15.66
C ASN A 387 -9.01 17.34 -16.78
N ALA A 388 -7.73 17.52 -16.46
CA ALA A 388 -6.66 17.62 -17.45
C ALA A 388 -6.24 16.25 -18.00
N ILE A 389 -6.27 15.19 -17.19
CA ILE A 389 -6.10 13.81 -17.65
C ILE A 389 -7.30 13.39 -18.49
N GLU A 390 -8.54 13.75 -18.12
CA GLU A 390 -9.72 13.58 -19.00
C GLU A 390 -9.54 14.32 -20.33
N LEU A 391 -9.03 15.56 -20.32
CA LEU A 391 -8.81 16.35 -21.54
C LEU A 391 -7.67 15.80 -22.41
N GLU A 392 -6.58 15.30 -21.82
CA GLU A 392 -5.48 14.63 -22.53
C GLU A 392 -5.88 13.24 -23.05
N ALA A 393 -6.66 12.47 -22.28
CA ALA A 393 -7.21 11.18 -22.69
C ALA A 393 -8.24 11.35 -23.81
N MET A 394 -9.12 12.36 -23.75
CA MET A 394 -10.04 12.71 -24.84
C MET A 394 -9.32 13.23 -26.09
N LYS A 395 -8.21 13.98 -25.94
CA LYS A 395 -7.38 14.41 -27.08
C LYS A 395 -6.66 13.25 -27.76
N ARG A 396 -6.25 12.23 -27.00
CA ARG A 396 -5.66 10.99 -27.55
C ARG A 396 -6.70 10.07 -28.19
N ALA A 397 -7.92 10.02 -27.65
CA ALA A 397 -9.04 9.32 -28.27
C ALA A 397 -9.49 9.92 -29.62
N ASN A 398 -9.27 11.22 -29.85
CA ASN A 398 -9.58 11.91 -31.11
C ASN A 398 -8.41 12.04 -32.10
N LEU A 399 -7.27 11.39 -31.86
CA LEU A 399 -6.18 11.25 -32.85
C LEU A 399 -6.19 9.88 -33.56
N GLY A 400 -7.33 9.19 -33.54
CA GLY A 400 -7.55 7.88 -34.14
C GLY A 400 -8.12 7.86 -35.57
N ASN A 401 -8.15 8.97 -36.31
CA ASN A 401 -8.40 8.90 -37.75
C ASN A 401 -7.07 8.99 -38.51
N PRO A 402 -6.58 7.89 -39.12
CA PRO A 402 -5.45 7.98 -40.03
C PRO A 402 -5.83 8.87 -41.22
N PRO A 403 -4.90 9.64 -41.81
CA PRO A 403 -5.16 10.29 -43.08
C PRO A 403 -5.42 9.21 -44.14
N ASP A 404 -6.65 9.21 -44.63
CA ASP A 404 -7.07 8.49 -45.82
C ASP A 404 -6.38 9.10 -47.04
N THR A 405 -5.27 8.49 -47.45
CA THR A 405 -4.67 8.59 -48.79
C THR A 405 -3.87 7.30 -48.98
N GLY A 406 -4.09 6.45 -49.96
CA GLY A 406 -4.81 6.56 -51.20
C GLY A 406 -4.23 5.44 -52.08
N ASP A 407 -5.14 4.72 -52.69
CA ASP A 407 -4.95 3.61 -53.61
C ASP A 407 -3.76 3.78 -54.58
N CYS A 408 -2.87 2.77 -54.61
CA CYS A 408 -1.81 2.63 -55.60
C CYS A 408 -1.95 1.25 -56.27
N THR A 409 -3.06 1.04 -56.97
CA THR A 409 -3.13 0.04 -58.04
C THR A 409 -3.88 0.56 -59.27
N ALA A 410 -3.26 0.34 -60.44
CA ALA A 410 -3.81 0.39 -61.80
C ALA A 410 -4.11 1.76 -62.44
N LEU A 411 -3.11 2.31 -63.14
CA LEU A 411 -3.34 2.87 -64.47
C LEU A 411 -2.61 1.99 -65.49
N GLY A 412 -3.40 1.31 -66.32
CA GLY A 412 -2.94 0.69 -67.55
C GLY A 412 -2.59 1.75 -68.59
N ALA A 413 -1.63 1.38 -69.43
CA ALA A 413 -1.34 2.05 -70.70
C ALA A 413 -2.54 1.92 -71.68
N PRO A 414 -2.59 2.79 -72.70
CA PRO A 414 -2.18 2.33 -74.03
C PRO A 414 -0.78 2.78 -74.43
#